data_AF-A0A2P6WF66-F1
#
_entry.id   AF-A0A2P6WF66-F1
#
_cell.length_a   1.000
_cell.length_b   1.000
_cell.length_c   1.000
_cell.angle_alpha   90.00
_cell.angle_beta   90.00
_cell.angle_gamma   90.00
#
_symmetry.space_group_name_H-M   'P 1'
#
loop_
_entity.id
_entity.type
_entity.pdbx_description
1 polymer ?
#
loop_
_entity_poly.entity_id
_entity_poly.type
_entity_poly.pdbx_seq_one_letter_code
_entity_poly.pdbx_strand_id
1 'polypeptide(L)'
;MELFYDSRSYCSKGKVGLEESLNCSFRFLHPTIRFLGLSHRMKIVLYLLLVCSVAQAQLSSNSAVAPSSATGSASDAQVVNELLKRVQVSAEACNQDLALLRTDKWKTDAAQKQRAESAATSIRRNLTNAVPELLQHLQAAPGSLNANFKLYRNLNALCDTFSTLVESAGAFGPRYQYDQLSTDFGHLDQLRREMADRIELLTGASDAELARLRSKVAAAAKPAPPASKIVVNDHHPKPKKKKPANPPQKPQS
;
A
#
# COMPACT_ATOMS: atom_id res chain seq x y z
N MET A 1 23.64 -17.26 22.86
CA MET A 1 22.46 -18.15 22.80
C MET A 1 22.01 -18.15 21.34
N GLU A 2 22.84 -18.68 20.44
CA GLU A 2 22.94 -20.11 20.07
C GLU A 2 21.61 -20.64 19.54
N LEU A 3 21.64 -20.88 18.23
CA LEU A 3 20.63 -21.37 17.30
C LEU A 3 20.30 -22.82 17.58
N PHE A 4 19.03 -23.24 17.46
CA PHE A 4 18.70 -24.62 17.08
C PHE A 4 17.45 -24.65 16.20
N TYR A 5 17.71 -24.86 14.90
CA TYR A 5 16.75 -25.19 13.85
C TYR A 5 16.76 -26.72 13.76
N ASP A 6 15.68 -27.41 14.17
CA ASP A 6 15.56 -28.87 14.02
C ASP A 6 14.85 -29.18 12.69
N SER A 7 15.65 -29.49 11.67
CA SER A 7 15.21 -30.10 10.43
C SER A 7 15.29 -31.62 10.57
N ARG A 8 14.14 -32.28 10.75
CA ARG A 8 14.03 -33.73 10.49
C ARG A 8 13.36 -34.01 9.15
N SER A 9 14.24 -34.32 8.20
CA SER A 9 13.98 -35.07 6.97
C SER A 9 13.21 -36.37 7.25
N TYR A 10 12.15 -36.61 6.48
CA TYR A 10 11.68 -37.96 6.19
C TYR A 10 11.93 -38.27 4.71
N CYS A 11 12.95 -39.09 4.49
CA CYS A 11 13.26 -39.73 3.22
C CYS A 11 12.78 -41.17 3.34
N SER A 12 11.66 -41.53 2.70
CA SER A 12 11.22 -42.92 2.62
C SER A 12 11.45 -43.47 1.21
N LYS A 13 12.40 -44.40 1.14
CA LYS A 13 12.77 -45.22 -0.01
C LYS A 13 11.55 -45.99 -0.55
N GLY A 14 11.24 -45.78 -1.82
CA GLY A 14 10.34 -46.60 -2.61
C GLY A 14 11.06 -47.12 -3.85
N LYS A 15 11.10 -48.45 -3.96
CA LYS A 15 11.83 -49.29 -4.92
C LYS A 15 11.78 -48.86 -6.39
N VAL A 16 12.95 -49.02 -7.01
CA VAL A 16 13.20 -49.14 -8.46
C VAL A 16 12.48 -50.35 -9.06
N GLY A 17 11.81 -50.12 -10.18
CA GLY A 17 11.41 -51.12 -11.17
C GLY A 17 11.74 -50.55 -12.55
N LEU A 18 12.78 -51.09 -13.16
CA LEU A 18 13.28 -50.76 -14.50
C LEU A 18 12.66 -51.73 -15.52
N GLU A 19 12.56 -51.24 -16.77
CA GLU A 19 12.39 -51.97 -18.03
C GLU A 19 11.00 -52.56 -18.34
N GLU A 20 10.29 -51.98 -19.32
CA GLU A 20 10.45 -52.40 -20.72
C GLU A 20 9.57 -51.57 -21.70
N SER A 21 10.15 -51.29 -22.86
CA SER A 21 9.51 -51.24 -24.19
C SER A 21 8.56 -50.07 -24.51
N LEU A 22 9.05 -49.00 -25.13
CA LEU A 22 9.22 -48.81 -26.59
C LEU A 22 7.98 -48.31 -27.33
N ASN A 23 8.23 -47.26 -28.12
CA ASN A 23 7.54 -46.89 -29.36
C ASN A 23 6.06 -46.51 -29.28
N CYS A 24 5.81 -45.20 -29.31
CA CYS A 24 4.84 -44.70 -30.28
C CYS A 24 5.27 -43.32 -30.79
N SER A 25 6.04 -43.34 -31.89
CA SER A 25 6.08 -42.24 -32.85
C SER A 25 4.68 -42.05 -33.44
N PHE A 26 4.05 -40.90 -33.22
CA PHE A 26 2.99 -40.44 -34.12
C PHE A 26 2.97 -38.91 -34.27
N ARG A 27 3.73 -38.48 -35.29
CA ARG A 27 3.34 -37.55 -36.37
C ARG A 27 2.59 -36.25 -36.01
N PHE A 28 3.31 -35.15 -36.24
CA PHE A 28 2.89 -33.95 -36.98
C PHE A 28 1.43 -33.93 -37.48
N LEU A 29 0.66 -32.91 -37.05
CA LEU A 29 -0.25 -32.13 -37.91
C LEU A 29 -0.75 -30.85 -37.17
N HIS A 30 -0.16 -29.69 -37.51
CA HIS A 30 -0.90 -28.42 -37.59
C HIS A 30 -1.59 -28.43 -38.97
N PRO A 31 -2.78 -27.83 -39.25
CA PRO A 31 -3.18 -26.46 -38.91
C PRO A 31 -4.69 -26.33 -38.54
N THR A 32 -5.21 -25.22 -38.02
CA THR A 32 -5.74 -24.10 -38.83
C THR A 32 -6.37 -23.06 -37.89
N ILE A 33 -5.89 -21.82 -38.01
CA ILE A 33 -6.51 -20.62 -37.48
C ILE A 33 -7.75 -20.34 -38.33
N ARG A 34 -8.94 -20.33 -37.71
CA ARG A 34 -10.15 -19.76 -38.30
C ARG A 34 -10.50 -18.47 -37.57
N PHE A 35 -10.03 -17.36 -38.10
CA PHE A 35 -10.66 -16.06 -37.90
C PHE A 35 -11.98 -16.07 -38.69
N LEU A 36 -13.13 -16.21 -38.02
CA LEU A 36 -14.42 -15.91 -38.61
C LEU A 36 -15.44 -15.61 -37.50
N GLY A 37 -16.04 -14.41 -37.54
CA GLY A 37 -17.25 -14.10 -36.78
C GLY A 37 -17.10 -13.01 -35.72
N LEU A 38 -16.65 -11.81 -36.11
CA LEU A 38 -16.82 -10.61 -35.28
C LEU A 38 -18.33 -10.35 -35.11
N SER A 39 -18.85 -10.78 -33.95
CA SER A 39 -20.27 -10.77 -33.61
C SER A 39 -20.86 -9.37 -33.76
N HIS A 40 -22.04 -9.27 -34.37
CA HIS A 40 -22.79 -8.03 -34.60
C HIS A 40 -23.01 -7.20 -33.32
N ARG A 41 -22.96 -7.88 -32.16
CA ARG A 41 -23.01 -7.29 -30.82
C ARG A 41 -21.82 -6.36 -30.53
N MET A 42 -20.64 -6.64 -31.10
CA MET A 42 -19.40 -5.85 -30.90
C MET A 42 -19.37 -4.59 -31.79
N LYS A 43 -20.05 -4.60 -32.93
CA LYS A 43 -20.25 -3.41 -33.79
C LYS A 43 -21.22 -2.41 -33.16
N ILE A 44 -22.23 -2.89 -32.43
CA ILE A 44 -23.17 -2.04 -31.68
C ILE A 44 -22.49 -1.36 -30.49
N VAL A 45 -21.58 -2.06 -29.78
CA VAL A 45 -20.78 -1.47 -28.70
C VAL A 45 -19.80 -0.40 -29.24
N LEU A 46 -19.22 -0.63 -30.42
CA LEU A 46 -18.34 0.35 -31.07
C LEU A 46 -19.10 1.60 -31.53
N TYR A 47 -20.36 1.47 -31.96
CA TYR A 47 -21.23 2.60 -32.31
C TYR A 47 -21.72 3.38 -31.08
N LEU A 48 -21.93 2.72 -29.94
CA LEU A 48 -22.28 3.34 -28.66
C LEU A 48 -21.10 4.09 -28.01
N LEU A 49 -19.86 3.64 -28.23
CA LEU A 49 -18.65 4.33 -27.75
C LEU A 49 -18.27 5.57 -28.57
N LEU A 50 -18.77 5.72 -29.80
CA LEU A 50 -18.44 6.85 -30.67
C LEU A 50 -19.31 8.11 -30.43
N VAL A 51 -20.41 8.01 -29.66
CA VAL A 51 -21.40 9.10 -29.51
C VAL A 51 -21.27 9.91 -28.19
N CYS A 52 -20.42 9.51 -27.25
CA CYS A 52 -20.30 10.18 -25.95
C CYS A 52 -19.14 11.19 -25.80
N SER A 53 -18.49 11.62 -26.90
CA SER A 53 -17.48 12.69 -26.82
C SER A 53 -18.10 14.06 -27.12
N VAL A 54 -18.78 14.65 -26.14
CA VAL A 54 -19.17 16.07 -26.19
C VAL A 54 -18.76 16.78 -24.89
N ALA A 55 -17.73 17.61 -25.05
CA ALA A 55 -17.49 18.88 -24.38
C ALA A 55 -17.49 18.95 -22.84
N GLN A 56 -16.30 18.92 -22.25
CA GLN A 56 -15.96 19.85 -21.16
C GLN A 56 -14.58 20.45 -21.40
N ALA A 57 -14.56 21.59 -22.09
CA ALA A 57 -13.48 22.56 -21.97
C ALA A 57 -13.80 23.42 -20.74
N GLN A 58 -13.13 23.16 -19.61
CA GLN A 58 -13.05 24.13 -18.53
C GLN A 58 -11.62 24.66 -18.45
N LEU A 59 -11.49 25.94 -18.80
CA LEU A 59 -10.33 26.76 -18.54
C LEU A 59 -10.16 26.88 -17.01
N SER A 60 -9.08 26.34 -16.46
CA SER A 60 -8.62 26.71 -15.12
C SER A 60 -7.62 27.84 -15.25
N SER A 61 -7.99 28.98 -14.68
CA SER A 61 -7.14 30.14 -14.48
C SER A 61 -5.94 29.81 -13.60
N ASN A 62 -4.80 30.33 -14.03
CA ASN A 62 -3.54 30.34 -13.32
C ASN A 62 -3.70 31.00 -11.93
N SER A 63 -3.28 30.31 -10.88
CA SER A 63 -2.97 30.93 -9.59
C SER A 63 -1.68 30.32 -9.07
N ALA A 64 -0.61 31.12 -9.10
CA ALA A 64 0.62 30.83 -8.42
C ALA A 64 0.33 30.77 -6.90
N VAL A 65 0.48 29.58 -6.33
CA VAL A 65 0.36 29.35 -4.89
C VAL A 65 1.76 29.08 -4.34
N ALA A 66 2.20 29.95 -3.43
CA ALA A 66 3.33 29.74 -2.55
C ALA A 66 3.16 28.43 -1.75
N PRO A 67 4.23 27.73 -1.35
CA PRO A 67 4.10 26.45 -0.67
C PRO A 67 3.57 26.63 0.76
N SER A 68 2.25 26.58 0.90
CA SER A 68 1.57 26.46 2.19
C SER A 68 1.52 24.99 2.57
N SER A 69 2.46 24.58 3.43
CA SER A 69 2.37 23.34 4.19
C SER A 69 1.14 23.34 5.11
N ALA A 70 0.42 22.20 5.13
CA ALA A 70 -0.61 21.78 6.11
C ALA A 70 -2.12 21.82 5.75
N THR A 71 -2.52 21.37 4.55
CA THR A 71 -3.96 21.12 4.25
C THR A 71 -4.26 19.70 3.69
N GLY A 72 -3.38 18.72 3.91
CA GLY A 72 -3.57 17.34 3.40
C GLY A 72 -4.27 16.36 4.37
N SER A 73 -4.44 16.70 5.65
CA SER A 73 -4.76 15.69 6.68
C SER A 73 -6.26 15.38 6.83
N ALA A 74 -7.16 16.31 6.50
CA ALA A 74 -8.60 16.07 6.64
C ALA A 74 -9.14 15.11 5.56
N SER A 75 -8.62 15.21 4.34
CA SER A 75 -8.99 14.31 3.23
C SER A 75 -8.41 12.90 3.43
N ASP A 76 -7.18 12.76 3.93
CA ASP A 76 -6.58 11.45 4.20
C ASP A 76 -7.36 10.68 5.26
N ALA A 77 -7.73 11.34 6.37
CA ALA A 77 -8.53 10.70 7.43
C ALA A 77 -9.91 10.22 6.92
N GLN A 78 -10.53 10.96 6.00
CA GLN A 78 -11.79 10.54 5.37
C GLN A 78 -11.60 9.30 4.48
N VAL A 79 -10.55 9.27 3.66
CA VAL A 79 -10.22 8.12 2.80
C VAL A 79 -9.98 6.87 3.64
N VAL A 80 -9.24 7.00 4.76
CA VAL A 80 -9.02 5.88 5.69
C VAL A 80 -10.33 5.39 6.26
N ASN A 81 -11.15 6.28 6.81
CA ASN A 81 -12.39 5.87 7.45
C ASN A 81 -13.32 5.13 6.48
N GLU A 82 -13.33 5.50 5.21
CA GLU A 82 -14.08 4.79 4.19
C GLU A 82 -13.48 3.39 3.90
N LEU A 83 -12.15 3.29 3.79
CA LEU A 83 -11.46 2.00 3.65
C LEU A 83 -11.75 1.07 4.84
N LEU A 84 -11.71 1.58 6.07
CA LEU A 84 -12.00 0.80 7.28
C LEU A 84 -13.44 0.29 7.31
N LYS A 85 -14.40 1.11 6.87
CA LYS A 85 -15.80 0.67 6.73
C LYS A 85 -15.94 -0.47 5.73
N ARG A 86 -15.27 -0.37 4.57
CA ARG A 86 -15.30 -1.45 3.57
C ARG A 86 -14.69 -2.74 4.11
N VAL A 87 -13.59 -2.66 4.87
CA VAL A 87 -13.01 -3.83 5.55
C VAL A 87 -14.01 -4.44 6.53
N GLN A 88 -14.68 -3.63 7.34
CA GLN A 88 -15.68 -4.11 8.29
C GLN A 88 -16.85 -4.82 7.58
N VAL A 89 -17.42 -4.19 6.55
CA VAL A 89 -18.54 -4.76 5.77
C VAL A 89 -18.13 -6.06 5.08
N SER A 90 -16.93 -6.09 4.48
CA SER A 90 -16.41 -7.31 3.84
C SER A 90 -16.18 -8.43 4.86
N ALA A 91 -15.65 -8.11 6.05
CA ALA A 91 -15.48 -9.09 7.13
C ALA A 91 -16.81 -9.68 7.62
N GLU A 92 -17.87 -8.85 7.71
CA GLU A 92 -19.21 -9.30 8.08
C GLU A 92 -19.83 -10.21 7.02
N ALA A 93 -19.70 -9.85 5.73
CA ALA A 93 -20.16 -10.68 4.62
C ALA A 93 -19.45 -12.05 4.61
N CYS A 94 -18.12 -12.04 4.74
CA CYS A 94 -17.34 -13.27 4.83
C CYS A 94 -17.79 -14.17 5.99
N ASN A 95 -18.06 -13.59 7.17
CA ASN A 95 -18.54 -14.36 8.32
C ASN A 95 -19.92 -14.98 8.07
N GLN A 96 -20.82 -14.29 7.37
CA GLN A 96 -22.14 -14.81 7.01
C GLN A 96 -22.02 -15.99 6.04
N ASP A 97 -21.23 -15.83 4.99
CA ASP A 97 -21.06 -16.89 3.97
C ASP A 97 -20.30 -18.10 4.51
N LEU A 98 -19.32 -17.88 5.40
CA LEU A 98 -18.65 -18.97 6.14
C LEU A 98 -19.57 -19.70 7.12
N ALA A 99 -20.64 -19.06 7.62
CA ALA A 99 -21.63 -19.73 8.45
C ALA A 99 -22.56 -20.64 7.64
N LEU A 100 -22.72 -20.35 6.35
CA LEU A 100 -23.48 -21.17 5.39
C LEU A 100 -22.65 -22.29 4.77
N LEU A 101 -21.34 -22.31 5.02
CA LEU A 101 -20.42 -23.30 4.49
C LEU A 101 -20.69 -24.69 5.08
N ARG A 102 -20.89 -25.67 4.20
CA ARG A 102 -21.21 -27.06 4.58
C ARG A 102 -20.15 -28.03 4.10
N THR A 103 -18.95 -27.91 4.68
CA THR A 103 -17.77 -28.76 4.40
C THR A 103 -18.09 -30.25 4.62
N ASP A 104 -18.98 -30.56 5.56
CA ASP A 104 -19.48 -31.90 5.87
C ASP A 104 -20.13 -32.59 4.66
N LYS A 105 -20.79 -31.81 3.80
CA LYS A 105 -21.53 -32.29 2.63
C LYS A 105 -20.66 -32.47 1.38
N TRP A 106 -19.40 -32.06 1.42
CA TRP A 106 -18.50 -32.15 0.28
C TRP A 106 -18.17 -33.62 -0.06
N LYS A 107 -18.01 -33.91 -1.36
CA LYS A 107 -17.68 -35.25 -1.86
C LYS A 107 -16.16 -35.46 -1.89
N THR A 108 -15.55 -35.50 -0.72
CA THR A 108 -14.10 -35.67 -0.55
C THR A 108 -13.78 -36.47 0.71
N ASP A 109 -12.53 -36.86 0.90
CA ASP A 109 -12.09 -37.63 2.07
C ASP A 109 -12.11 -36.79 3.36
N ALA A 110 -12.04 -37.48 4.51
CA ALA A 110 -12.13 -36.83 5.82
C ALA A 110 -10.98 -35.85 6.08
N ALA A 111 -9.78 -36.08 5.54
CA ALA A 111 -8.66 -35.18 5.74
C ALA A 111 -8.87 -33.85 5.00
N GLN A 112 -9.41 -33.88 3.79
CA GLN A 112 -9.74 -32.66 3.04
C GLN A 112 -10.86 -31.86 3.72
N LYS A 113 -11.91 -32.54 4.22
CA LYS A 113 -12.98 -31.88 5.01
C LYS A 113 -12.42 -31.20 6.25
N GLN A 114 -11.55 -31.90 7.00
CA GLN A 114 -10.94 -31.34 8.21
C GLN A 114 -10.06 -30.13 7.92
N ARG A 115 -9.30 -30.13 6.82
CA ARG A 115 -8.50 -28.97 6.40
C ARG A 115 -9.37 -27.78 6.06
N ALA A 116 -10.43 -27.98 5.29
CA ALA A 116 -11.37 -26.91 4.94
C ALA A 116 -12.06 -26.34 6.17
N GLU A 117 -12.50 -27.19 7.10
CA GLU A 117 -13.15 -26.75 8.35
C GLU A 117 -12.18 -25.98 9.25
N SER A 118 -10.92 -26.45 9.34
CA SER A 118 -9.87 -25.74 10.07
C SER A 118 -9.55 -24.38 9.46
N ALA A 119 -9.52 -24.28 8.13
CA ALA A 119 -9.34 -23.01 7.43
C ALA A 119 -10.52 -22.06 7.69
N ALA A 120 -11.75 -22.52 7.50
CA ALA A 120 -12.97 -21.73 7.76
C ALA A 120 -13.03 -21.22 9.22
N THR A 121 -12.69 -22.08 10.18
CA THR A 121 -12.64 -21.70 11.60
C THR A 121 -11.54 -20.68 11.88
N SER A 122 -10.36 -20.84 11.26
CA SER A 122 -9.25 -19.89 11.42
C SER A 122 -9.60 -18.52 10.86
N ILE A 123 -10.23 -18.47 9.69
CA ILE A 123 -10.71 -17.24 9.04
C ILE A 123 -11.75 -16.57 9.95
N ARG A 124 -12.80 -17.29 10.37
CA ARG A 124 -13.85 -16.77 11.26
C ARG A 124 -13.27 -16.18 12.54
N ARG A 125 -12.35 -16.90 13.20
CA ARG A 125 -11.68 -16.40 14.42
C ARG A 125 -10.90 -15.11 14.17
N ASN A 126 -10.21 -15.01 13.02
CA ASN A 126 -9.49 -13.80 12.65
C ASN A 126 -10.46 -12.62 12.42
N LEU A 127 -11.51 -12.85 11.63
CA LEU A 127 -12.54 -11.84 11.33
C LEU A 127 -13.27 -11.34 12.58
N THR A 128 -13.56 -12.22 13.55
CA THR A 128 -14.28 -11.84 14.78
C THR A 128 -13.37 -11.20 15.84
N ASN A 129 -12.10 -11.60 15.92
CA ASN A 129 -11.23 -11.18 17.04
C ASN A 129 -10.14 -10.18 16.62
N ALA A 130 -9.45 -10.44 15.50
CA ALA A 130 -8.27 -9.67 15.12
C ALA A 130 -8.64 -8.43 14.30
N VAL A 131 -9.49 -8.58 13.28
CA VAL A 131 -9.87 -7.46 12.40
C VAL A 131 -10.47 -6.28 13.20
N PRO A 132 -11.44 -6.47 14.11
CA PRO A 132 -12.04 -5.34 14.82
C PRO A 132 -11.04 -4.58 15.69
N GLU A 133 -10.12 -5.29 16.35
CA GLU A 133 -9.06 -4.70 17.18
C GLU A 133 -8.08 -3.88 16.33
N LEU A 134 -7.66 -4.43 15.19
CA LEU A 134 -6.78 -3.72 14.25
C LEU A 134 -7.45 -2.49 13.64
N LEU A 135 -8.75 -2.57 13.33
CA LEU A 135 -9.53 -1.43 12.85
C LEU A 135 -9.61 -0.34 13.92
N GLN A 136 -9.87 -0.68 15.18
CA GLN A 136 -9.88 0.30 16.29
C GLN A 136 -8.52 0.97 16.48
N HIS A 137 -7.43 0.21 16.42
CA HIS A 137 -6.08 0.75 16.49
C HIS A 137 -5.76 1.72 15.35
N LEU A 138 -6.23 1.43 14.14
CA LEU A 138 -6.03 2.31 13.00
C LEU A 138 -6.96 3.54 13.04
N GLN A 139 -8.17 3.43 13.57
CA GLN A 139 -9.06 4.57 13.83
C GLN A 139 -8.45 5.56 14.83
N ALA A 140 -7.79 5.05 15.88
CA ALA A 140 -7.13 5.89 16.88
C ALA A 140 -5.89 6.61 16.33
N ALA A 141 -5.23 6.04 15.32
CA ALA A 141 -3.99 6.57 14.74
C ALA A 141 -3.90 6.36 13.22
N PRO A 142 -4.71 7.07 12.40
CA PRO A 142 -4.81 6.82 10.96
C PRO A 142 -3.51 7.06 10.18
N GLY A 143 -2.67 7.98 10.67
CA GLY A 143 -1.34 8.28 10.10
C GLY A 143 -0.20 7.37 10.61
N SER A 144 -0.48 6.42 11.51
CA SER A 144 0.55 5.53 12.05
C SER A 144 0.92 4.45 11.04
N LEU A 145 2.15 4.50 10.51
CA LEU A 145 2.66 3.48 9.58
C LEU A 145 2.59 2.07 10.18
N ASN A 146 2.88 1.94 11.49
CA ASN A 146 2.81 0.67 12.20
C ASN A 146 1.38 0.10 12.26
N ALA A 147 0.37 0.94 12.55
CA ALA A 147 -1.02 0.48 12.60
C ALA A 147 -1.52 0.02 11.21
N ASN A 148 -1.20 0.80 10.16
CA ASN A 148 -1.53 0.45 8.78
C ASN A 148 -0.87 -0.87 8.37
N PHE A 149 0.42 -1.05 8.70
CA PHE A 149 1.16 -2.26 8.38
C PHE A 149 0.63 -3.51 9.09
N LYS A 150 0.23 -3.41 10.36
CA LYS A 150 -0.39 -4.53 11.09
C LYS A 150 -1.69 -5.00 10.44
N LEU A 151 -2.56 -4.06 10.04
CA LEU A 151 -3.79 -4.40 9.33
C LEU A 151 -3.49 -5.06 7.98
N TYR A 152 -2.60 -4.48 7.18
CA TYR A 152 -2.18 -5.07 5.90
C TYR A 152 -1.66 -6.51 6.05
N ARG A 153 -0.74 -6.75 7.01
CA ARG A 153 -0.20 -8.09 7.23
C ARG A 153 -1.25 -9.09 7.66
N ASN A 154 -2.20 -8.67 8.49
CA ASN A 154 -3.32 -9.51 8.90
C ASN A 154 -4.19 -9.88 7.70
N LEU A 155 -4.59 -8.89 6.87
CA LEU A 155 -5.37 -9.12 5.66
C LEU A 155 -4.63 -10.02 4.65
N ASN A 156 -3.30 -9.90 4.53
CA ASN A 156 -2.50 -10.79 3.69
C ASN A 156 -2.58 -12.24 4.16
N ALA A 157 -2.30 -12.50 5.44
CA ALA A 157 -2.37 -13.85 5.99
C ALA A 157 -3.79 -14.44 5.93
N LEU A 158 -4.81 -13.57 6.07
CA LEU A 158 -6.20 -13.94 5.88
C LEU A 158 -6.47 -14.39 4.44
N CYS A 159 -6.03 -13.60 3.45
CA CYS A 159 -6.16 -13.94 2.03
C CYS A 159 -5.44 -15.25 1.68
N ASP A 160 -4.25 -15.51 2.22
CA ASP A 160 -3.51 -16.76 1.96
C ASP A 160 -4.34 -17.99 2.42
N THR A 161 -4.90 -17.93 3.62
CA THR A 161 -5.75 -19.00 4.18
C THR A 161 -7.07 -19.11 3.43
N PHE A 162 -7.67 -17.99 3.05
CA PHE A 162 -8.94 -17.95 2.35
C PHE A 162 -8.81 -18.47 0.91
N SER A 163 -7.70 -18.19 0.21
CA SER A 163 -7.42 -18.78 -1.11
C SER A 163 -7.46 -20.31 -1.06
N THR A 164 -6.84 -20.93 -0.06
CA THR A 164 -6.86 -22.39 0.12
C THR A 164 -8.29 -22.93 0.35
N LEU A 165 -9.12 -22.17 1.07
CA LEU A 165 -10.52 -22.54 1.29
C LEU A 165 -11.35 -22.39 0.00
N VAL A 166 -11.16 -21.33 -0.76
CA VAL A 166 -11.83 -21.09 -2.06
C VAL A 166 -11.44 -22.18 -3.06
N GLU A 167 -10.16 -22.54 -3.14
CA GLU A 167 -9.68 -23.65 -3.98
C GLU A 167 -10.35 -24.98 -3.60
N SER A 168 -10.45 -25.26 -2.29
CA SER A 168 -11.12 -26.46 -1.79
C SER A 168 -12.62 -26.45 -2.10
N ALA A 169 -13.28 -25.30 -1.96
CA ALA A 169 -14.68 -25.13 -2.30
C ALA A 169 -14.92 -25.29 -3.81
N GLY A 170 -14.01 -24.82 -4.66
CA GLY A 170 -14.09 -25.03 -6.11
C GLY A 170 -13.86 -26.49 -6.53
N ALA A 171 -13.02 -27.21 -5.79
CA ALA A 171 -12.73 -28.62 -6.07
C ALA A 171 -13.83 -29.58 -5.59
N PHE A 172 -14.44 -29.32 -4.42
CA PHE A 172 -15.30 -30.30 -3.74
C PHE A 172 -16.67 -29.76 -3.33
N GLY A 173 -16.83 -28.44 -3.30
CA GLY A 173 -18.04 -27.76 -2.87
C GLY A 173 -19.07 -27.61 -4.00
N PRO A 174 -20.32 -27.34 -3.64
CA PRO A 174 -21.34 -26.94 -4.62
C PRO A 174 -21.01 -25.56 -5.18
N ARG A 175 -21.35 -25.33 -6.45
CA ARG A 175 -21.02 -24.11 -7.18
C ARG A 175 -21.40 -22.82 -6.45
N TYR A 176 -22.56 -22.78 -5.80
CA TYR A 176 -23.00 -21.57 -5.09
C TYR A 176 -22.08 -21.20 -3.92
N GLN A 177 -21.54 -22.18 -3.17
CA GLN A 177 -20.59 -21.92 -2.07
C GLN A 177 -19.28 -21.38 -2.62
N TYR A 178 -18.81 -21.94 -3.74
CA TYR A 178 -17.63 -21.44 -4.43
C TYR A 178 -17.82 -20.00 -4.92
N ASP A 179 -18.94 -19.70 -5.59
CA ASP A 179 -19.21 -18.38 -6.15
C ASP A 179 -19.26 -17.29 -5.04
N GLN A 180 -19.90 -17.61 -3.91
CA GLN A 180 -19.94 -16.74 -2.72
C GLN A 180 -18.53 -16.50 -2.14
N LEU A 181 -17.82 -17.58 -1.79
CA LEU A 181 -16.48 -17.47 -1.20
C LEU A 181 -15.47 -16.80 -2.15
N SER A 182 -15.58 -17.04 -3.45
CA SER A 182 -14.73 -16.40 -4.47
C SER A 182 -15.01 -14.89 -4.57
N THR A 183 -16.26 -14.47 -4.40
CA THR A 183 -16.64 -13.06 -4.40
C THR A 183 -16.08 -12.36 -3.15
N ASP A 184 -16.27 -12.97 -1.99
CA ASP A 184 -15.74 -12.49 -0.71
C ASP A 184 -14.22 -12.37 -0.72
N PHE A 185 -13.53 -13.41 -1.21
CA PHE A 185 -12.08 -13.39 -1.38
C PHE A 185 -11.63 -12.26 -2.30
N GLY A 186 -12.33 -12.04 -3.41
CA GLY A 186 -12.03 -10.94 -4.34
C GLY A 186 -12.12 -9.58 -3.66
N HIS A 187 -13.14 -9.34 -2.84
CA HIS A 187 -13.29 -8.10 -2.07
C HIS A 187 -12.17 -7.92 -1.04
N LEU A 188 -11.85 -8.97 -0.26
CA LEU A 188 -10.77 -8.90 0.74
C LEU A 188 -9.40 -8.67 0.11
N ASP A 189 -9.11 -9.32 -1.02
CA ASP A 189 -7.84 -9.15 -1.71
C ASP A 189 -7.74 -7.77 -2.37
N GLN A 190 -8.84 -7.20 -2.87
CA GLN A 190 -8.87 -5.80 -3.29
C GLN A 190 -8.53 -4.86 -2.13
N LEU A 191 -9.17 -5.04 -0.97
CA LEU A 191 -8.92 -4.20 0.22
C LEU A 191 -7.49 -4.34 0.73
N ARG A 192 -6.91 -5.56 0.65
CA ARG A 192 -5.50 -5.80 0.98
C ARG A 192 -4.57 -4.99 0.07
N ARG A 193 -4.86 -4.90 -1.23
CA ARG A 193 -4.09 -4.07 -2.17
C ARG A 193 -4.24 -2.58 -1.89
N GLU A 194 -5.46 -2.10 -1.64
CA GLU A 194 -5.70 -0.70 -1.27
C GLU A 194 -4.95 -0.30 0.01
N MET A 195 -4.86 -1.22 0.99
CA MET A 195 -4.03 -1.04 2.18
C MET A 195 -2.52 -1.01 1.87
N ALA A 196 -2.05 -1.77 0.89
CA ALA A 196 -0.66 -1.75 0.44
C ALA A 196 -0.30 -0.41 -0.21
N ASP A 197 -1.15 0.08 -1.13
CA ASP A 197 -0.98 1.38 -1.79
C ASP A 197 -0.93 2.53 -0.77
N ARG A 198 -1.75 2.44 0.29
CA ARG A 198 -1.71 3.38 1.40
C ARG A 198 -0.39 3.35 2.16
N ILE A 199 0.13 2.15 2.46
CA ILE A 199 1.42 2.02 3.16
C ILE A 199 2.54 2.62 2.31
N GLU A 200 2.52 2.41 1.00
CA GLU A 200 3.47 3.04 0.07
C GLU A 200 3.38 4.56 0.13
N LEU A 201 2.17 5.13 0.08
CA LEU A 201 1.95 6.57 0.20
C LEU A 201 2.48 7.13 1.53
N LEU A 202 2.18 6.48 2.65
CA LEU A 202 2.63 6.89 3.98
C LEU A 202 4.15 6.80 4.12
N THR A 203 4.76 5.77 3.52
CA THR A 203 6.21 5.58 3.52
C THR A 203 6.89 6.69 2.73
N GLY A 204 6.41 6.99 1.52
CA GLY A 204 6.93 8.09 0.70
C GLY A 204 6.81 9.45 1.39
N ALA A 205 5.68 9.72 2.06
CA ALA A 205 5.50 10.94 2.85
C ALA A 205 6.47 11.01 4.03
N SER A 206 6.72 9.89 4.71
CA SER A 206 7.65 9.80 5.84
C SER A 206 9.10 10.04 5.39
N ASP A 207 9.52 9.45 4.27
CA ASP A 207 10.87 9.61 3.72
C ASP A 207 11.14 11.05 3.28
N ALA A 208 10.16 11.70 2.65
CA ALA A 208 10.25 13.12 2.28
C ALA A 208 10.43 14.03 3.50
N GLU A 209 9.68 13.77 4.58
CA GLU A 209 9.78 14.52 5.82
C GLU A 209 11.12 14.28 6.53
N LEU A 210 11.62 13.04 6.55
CA LEU A 210 12.94 12.72 7.07
C LEU A 210 14.06 13.43 6.30
N ALA A 211 13.99 13.47 4.97
CA ALA A 211 14.95 14.20 4.14
C ALA A 211 14.92 15.71 4.42
N ARG A 212 13.72 16.28 4.59
CA ARG A 212 13.53 17.69 4.93
C ARG A 212 14.12 18.01 6.31
N LEU A 213 13.90 17.16 7.30
CA LEU A 213 14.42 17.33 8.66
C LEU A 213 15.95 17.22 8.69
N ARG A 214 16.52 16.21 8.03
CA ARG A 214 17.98 16.08 7.89
C ARG A 214 18.61 17.32 7.24
N SER A 215 17.98 17.86 6.20
CA SER A 215 18.44 19.08 5.54
C SER A 215 18.41 20.30 6.46
N LYS A 216 17.35 20.45 7.29
CA LYS A 216 17.28 21.53 8.28
C LYS A 216 18.34 21.40 9.37
N VAL A 217 18.57 20.18 9.87
CA VAL A 217 19.63 19.91 10.86
C VAL A 217 21.01 20.22 10.27
N ALA A 218 21.27 19.81 9.03
CA ALA A 218 22.53 20.12 8.35
C ALA A 218 22.74 21.62 8.13
N ALA A 219 21.69 22.37 7.79
CA ALA A 219 21.75 23.82 7.63
C ALA A 219 21.99 24.54 8.97
N ALA A 220 21.39 24.07 10.06
CA ALA A 220 21.58 24.61 11.41
C ALA A 220 22.96 24.27 12.02
N ALA A 221 23.61 23.21 11.55
CA ALA A 221 24.94 22.79 11.99
C ALA A 221 26.10 23.51 11.26
N LYS A 222 25.81 24.41 10.30
CA LYS A 222 26.87 25.23 9.67
C LYS A 222 27.45 26.21 10.71
N PRO A 223 28.79 26.28 10.88
CA PRO A 223 29.42 27.25 11.77
C PRO A 223 29.01 28.66 11.39
N ALA A 224 28.78 29.51 12.40
CA ALA A 224 28.59 30.93 12.19
C ALA A 224 29.73 31.46 11.30
N PRO A 225 29.45 32.28 10.26
CA PRO A 225 30.50 32.87 9.46
C PRO A 225 31.51 33.53 10.41
N PRO A 226 32.82 33.32 10.20
CA PRO A 226 33.83 33.88 11.09
C PRO A 226 33.55 35.37 11.21
N ALA A 227 33.34 35.84 12.44
CA ALA A 227 33.06 37.23 12.74
C ALA A 227 34.07 38.06 11.95
N SER A 228 33.57 38.92 11.05
CA SER A 228 34.40 39.86 10.33
C SER A 228 35.18 40.61 11.40
N LYS A 229 36.49 40.36 11.46
CA LYS A 229 37.40 41.21 12.21
C LYS A 229 37.15 42.60 11.64
N ILE A 230 36.45 43.44 12.40
CA ILE A 230 36.53 44.87 12.23
C ILE A 230 38.00 45.16 12.46
N VAL A 231 38.76 45.24 11.37
CA VAL A 231 40.09 45.85 11.40
C VAL A 231 39.80 47.30 11.72
N VAL A 232 39.85 47.62 13.01
CA VAL A 232 40.02 49.00 13.47
C VAL A 232 41.38 49.39 12.91
N ASN A 233 41.36 50.12 11.80
CA ASN A 233 42.56 50.71 11.24
C ASN A 233 42.98 51.81 12.22
N ASP A 234 43.91 51.49 13.11
CA ASP A 234 44.59 52.42 14.01
C ASP A 234 45.51 53.33 13.18
N HIS A 235 44.89 54.18 12.34
CA HIS A 235 45.52 55.41 11.91
C HIS A 235 45.46 56.39 13.08
N HIS A 236 46.43 56.27 14.00
CA HIS A 236 46.74 57.34 14.95
C HIS A 236 46.94 58.65 14.17
N PRO A 237 46.08 59.68 14.36
CA PRO A 237 46.36 60.98 13.81
C PRO A 237 47.49 61.61 14.63
N LYS A 238 48.63 61.89 13.98
CA LYS A 238 49.72 62.67 14.59
C LYS A 238 49.17 64.04 15.05
N PRO A 239 49.40 64.47 16.29
CA PRO A 239 48.86 65.73 16.80
C PRO A 239 49.55 66.93 16.13
N LYS A 240 48.76 67.78 15.46
CA LYS A 240 49.23 69.07 14.93
C LYS A 240 49.35 70.08 16.08
N LYS A 241 50.55 70.65 16.26
CA LYS A 241 50.82 71.77 17.18
C LYS A 241 49.99 73.00 16.81
N LYS A 242 49.27 73.58 17.78
CA LYS A 242 48.61 74.89 17.68
C LYS A 242 49.61 76.01 18.01
N LYS A 243 49.57 77.09 17.23
CA LYS A 243 50.23 78.38 17.52
C LYS A 243 49.14 79.40 17.97
N PRO A 244 49.43 80.36 18.88
CA PRO A 244 48.38 81.09 19.60
C PRO A 244 47.72 82.22 18.81
N ALA A 245 46.60 82.67 19.38
CA ALA A 245 45.55 83.54 18.84
C ALA A 245 45.95 85.01 18.59
N ASN A 246 45.10 85.69 17.80
CA ASN A 246 44.79 87.11 17.98
C ASN A 246 43.26 87.32 17.91
N PRO A 247 42.66 88.27 18.67
CA PRO A 247 41.23 88.29 18.99
C PRO A 247 40.46 89.36 18.14
N PRO A 248 39.18 89.71 18.40
CA PRO A 248 38.07 89.56 17.46
C PRO A 248 37.56 90.89 16.87
N GLN A 249 36.78 90.86 15.77
CA GLN A 249 35.92 91.99 15.41
C GLN A 249 34.53 91.56 14.93
N LYS A 250 33.55 92.34 15.40
CA LYS A 250 32.11 92.11 15.52
C LYS A 250 31.31 92.22 14.18
N PRO A 251 30.03 91.82 14.18
CA PRO A 251 29.17 91.66 13.00
C PRO A 251 28.37 92.92 12.66
N GLN A 252 27.89 93.00 11.42
CA GLN A 252 26.78 93.83 10.89
C GLN A 252 26.67 93.49 9.39
N SER A 253 25.53 93.40 8.71
CA SER A 253 24.09 93.40 8.98
C SER A 253 23.44 92.77 7.74
#